data_AF-A0A1T5LLC2-F1
#
_entry.id   AF-A0A1T5LLC2-F1
#
_cell.length_a   1.000
_cell.length_b   1.000
_cell.length_c   1.000
_cell.angle_alpha   90.00
_cell.angle_beta   90.00
_cell.angle_gamma   90.00
#
_symmetry.space_group_name_H-M   'P 1'
#
loop_
_entity.id
_entity.type
_entity.pdbx_description
1 polymer ?
#
loop_
_entity_poly.entity_id
_entity_poly.type
_entity_poly.pdbx_seq_one_letter_code
_entity_poly.pdbx_strand_id
1 'polypeptide(L)'
;MKNKKTIITITLAGLGMAAFLYKNNMPKIPIKEYKLLCLELAEIDDQIARNELEGNTINRNSIVFPPKDKSIKNRYKIFFDMYKKYSREELKEEKKKLLDRLEISKQYKNDESEDLELVIE
;
A
#
# COMPACT_ATOMS: atom_id res chain seq x y z
N MET A 1 47.94 14.07 36.63
CA MET A 1 46.95 14.47 35.61
C MET A 1 47.49 14.20 34.22
N LYS A 2 46.84 13.34 33.43
CA LYS A 2 46.79 13.42 31.95
C LYS A 2 45.73 12.43 31.46
N ASN A 3 44.55 12.98 31.19
CA ASN A 3 43.37 12.29 30.71
C ASN A 3 43.64 11.67 29.33
N LYS A 4 43.48 10.35 29.19
CA LYS A 4 43.43 9.68 27.88
C LYS A 4 42.11 10.08 27.23
N LYS A 5 42.18 10.94 26.22
CA LYS A 5 41.02 11.29 25.38
C LYS A 5 40.68 10.06 24.54
N THR A 6 39.59 9.39 24.88
CA THR A 6 38.95 8.40 24.01
C THR A 6 38.45 9.16 22.78
N ILE A 7 39.20 9.10 21.69
CA ILE A 7 38.73 9.56 20.39
C ILE A 7 37.84 8.44 19.86
N ILE A 8 36.53 8.57 20.12
CA ILE A 8 35.55 7.70 19.49
C ILE A 8 35.48 8.11 18.01
N THR A 9 36.11 7.33 17.16
CA THR A 9 36.00 7.40 15.70
C THR A 9 34.58 7.00 15.27
N ILE A 10 33.62 7.93 15.37
CA ILE A 10 32.22 7.74 14.91
C ILE A 10 32.03 8.07 13.42
N THR A 11 33.02 8.66 12.75
CA THR A 11 32.79 9.31 11.45
C THR A 11 32.68 8.39 10.23
N LEU A 12 33.14 7.14 10.27
CA LEU A 12 32.98 6.20 9.12
C LEU A 12 31.83 5.19 9.28
N ALA A 13 31.52 4.75 10.50
CA ALA A 13 30.46 3.75 10.74
C ALA A 13 29.06 4.33 10.46
N GLY A 14 28.82 5.62 10.77
CA GLY A 14 27.54 6.28 10.54
C GLY A 14 27.17 6.39 9.06
N LEU A 15 28.13 6.65 8.17
CA LEU A 15 27.91 6.72 6.72
C LEU A 15 27.61 5.33 6.13
N GLY A 16 28.33 4.29 6.57
CA GLY A 16 28.08 2.91 6.14
C GLY A 16 26.71 2.40 6.58
N MET A 17 26.31 2.69 7.82
CA MET A 17 24.99 2.32 8.34
C MET A 17 23.86 3.06 7.62
N ALA A 18 24.02 4.37 7.39
CA ALA A 18 23.04 5.17 6.65
C ALA A 18 22.89 4.69 5.19
N ALA A 19 23.99 4.40 4.50
CA ALA A 19 23.96 3.87 3.14
C ALA A 19 23.34 2.45 3.07
N PHE A 20 23.63 1.59 4.04
CA PHE A 20 23.04 0.25 4.14
C PHE A 20 21.53 0.34 4.39
N LEU A 21 21.10 1.14 5.35
CA LEU A 21 19.68 1.38 5.63
C LEU A 21 18.95 2.00 4.43
N TYR A 22 19.58 2.95 3.73
CA TYR A 22 19.03 3.56 2.52
C TYR A 22 18.85 2.54 1.40
N LYS A 23 19.87 1.73 1.12
CA LYS A 23 19.82 0.67 0.10
C LYS A 23 18.77 -0.40 0.42
N ASN A 24 18.66 -0.79 1.69
CA ASN A 24 17.69 -1.81 2.11
C ASN A 24 16.24 -1.31 2.14
N ASN A 25 16.07 0.02 2.16
CA ASN A 25 14.78 0.70 2.11
C ASN A 25 14.45 1.27 0.72
N MET A 26 15.13 0.85 -0.35
CA MET A 26 14.76 1.23 -1.71
C MET A 26 13.95 0.12 -2.40
N PRO A 27 12.99 0.47 -3.27
CA PRO A 27 12.34 -0.51 -4.13
C PRO A 27 13.38 -1.24 -4.98
N LYS A 28 13.18 -2.55 -5.16
CA LYS A 28 14.06 -3.39 -5.99
C LYS A 28 13.99 -3.07 -7.49
N ILE A 29 13.01 -2.28 -7.90
CA ILE A 29 12.77 -1.84 -9.28
C ILE A 29 12.92 -0.32 -9.39
N PRO A 30 13.09 0.24 -10.60
CA PRO A 30 13.18 1.69 -10.79
C PRO A 30 12.01 2.44 -10.14
N ILE A 31 12.31 3.51 -9.40
CA ILE A 31 11.32 4.26 -8.59
C ILE A 31 10.12 4.73 -9.43
N LYS A 32 10.32 5.15 -10.68
CA LYS A 32 9.22 5.57 -11.56
C LYS A 32 8.26 4.42 -11.87
N GLU A 33 8.81 3.26 -12.20
CA GLU A 33 8.05 2.03 -12.45
C GLU A 33 7.32 1.59 -11.18
N TYR A 34 8.00 1.63 -10.04
CA TYR A 34 7.39 1.30 -8.74
C TYR A 34 6.20 2.20 -8.40
N LYS A 35 6.36 3.52 -8.54
CA LYS A 35 5.28 4.47 -8.28
C LYS A 35 4.07 4.24 -9.18
N LEU A 36 4.30 3.93 -10.46
CA LEU A 36 3.22 3.66 -11.40
C LEU A 36 2.46 2.38 -10.99
N LEU A 37 3.17 1.29 -10.68
CA LEU A 37 2.55 0.04 -10.24
C LEU A 37 1.75 0.22 -8.95
N CYS A 38 2.29 0.91 -7.94
CA CYS A 38 1.54 1.18 -6.71
C CYS A 38 0.29 2.03 -6.96
N LEU A 39 0.32 2.96 -7.93
CA LEU A 39 -0.85 3.75 -8.29
C LEU A 39 -1.92 2.87 -8.95
N GLU A 40 -1.54 2.02 -9.90
CA GLU A 40 -2.46 1.08 -10.54
C GLU A 40 -3.11 0.12 -9.53
N LEU A 41 -2.34 -0.41 -8.59
CA LEU A 41 -2.86 -1.28 -7.52
C LEU A 41 -3.87 -0.52 -6.63
N ALA A 42 -3.58 0.74 -6.30
CA ALA A 42 -4.48 1.60 -5.53
C ALA A 42 -5.79 1.90 -6.25
N GLU A 43 -5.75 2.08 -7.58
CA GLU A 43 -6.94 2.29 -8.40
C GLU A 43 -7.82 1.04 -8.48
N ILE A 44 -7.19 -0.13 -8.67
CA ILE A 44 -7.91 -1.41 -8.71
C ILE A 44 -8.57 -1.70 -7.36
N ASP A 45 -7.81 -1.56 -6.27
CA ASP A 45 -8.31 -1.78 -4.91
C ASP A 45 -9.44 -0.82 -4.52
N ASP A 46 -9.34 0.45 -4.93
CA ASP A 46 -10.44 1.42 -4.74
C ASP A 46 -11.71 0.99 -5.48
N GLN A 47 -11.55 0.53 -6.73
CA GLN A 47 -12.70 0.13 -7.53
C GLN A 47 -13.35 -1.16 -7.01
N ILE A 48 -12.56 -2.12 -6.49
CA ILE A 48 -13.09 -3.30 -5.81
C ILE A 48 -13.94 -2.88 -4.61
N ALA A 49 -13.36 -2.08 -3.71
CA ALA A 49 -14.05 -1.65 -2.50
C ALA A 49 -15.35 -0.90 -2.80
N ARG A 50 -15.37 -0.08 -3.86
CA ARG A 50 -16.58 0.60 -4.29
C ARG A 50 -17.62 -0.35 -4.87
N ASN A 51 -17.21 -1.30 -5.71
CA ASN A 51 -18.15 -2.29 -6.24
C ASN A 51 -18.81 -3.11 -5.13
N GLU A 52 -18.10 -3.38 -4.04
CA GLU A 52 -18.56 -4.28 -2.97
C GLU A 52 -19.29 -3.57 -1.83
N LEU A 53 -18.97 -2.31 -1.56
CA LEU A 53 -19.39 -1.63 -0.34
C LEU A 53 -20.11 -0.31 -0.61
N GLU A 54 -19.93 0.33 -1.76
CA GLU A 54 -20.55 1.63 -2.01
C GLU A 54 -22.06 1.47 -2.17
N GLY A 55 -22.83 2.18 -1.34
CA GLY A 55 -24.28 2.07 -1.30
C GLY A 55 -24.82 1.13 -0.23
N ASN A 56 -24.00 0.20 0.28
CA ASN A 56 -24.36 -0.68 1.39
C ASN A 56 -24.42 0.08 2.73
N THR A 57 -25.00 -0.56 3.75
CA THR A 57 -24.99 -0.05 5.13
C THR A 57 -24.19 -0.95 6.05
N ILE A 58 -23.66 -0.40 7.13
CA ILE A 58 -23.13 -1.14 8.28
C ILE A 58 -23.82 -0.60 9.52
N ASN A 59 -24.48 -1.47 10.29
CA ASN A 59 -25.28 -1.07 11.44
C ASN A 59 -26.28 0.05 11.07
N ARG A 60 -26.95 -0.08 9.92
CA ARG A 60 -27.88 0.94 9.35
C ARG A 60 -27.26 2.28 8.98
N ASN A 61 -25.93 2.41 9.02
CA ASN A 61 -25.23 3.61 8.55
C ASN A 61 -24.70 3.38 7.14
N SER A 62 -25.06 4.25 6.20
CA SER A 62 -24.59 4.16 4.81
C SER A 62 -23.07 4.29 4.73
N ILE A 63 -22.45 3.37 3.98
CA ILE A 63 -21.04 3.42 3.66
C ILE A 63 -20.83 4.48 2.57
N VAL A 64 -20.11 5.54 2.94
CA VAL A 64 -19.78 6.63 2.02
C VAL A 64 -18.27 6.66 1.80
N PHE A 65 -17.85 6.53 0.55
CA PHE A 65 -16.45 6.68 0.20
C PHE A 65 -16.09 8.16 0.04
N PRO A 66 -14.84 8.55 0.40
CA PRO A 66 -14.35 9.87 0.03
C PRO A 66 -14.23 9.98 -1.50
N PRO A 67 -13.99 11.18 -2.05
CA PRO A 67 -13.69 11.37 -3.46
C PRO A 67 -12.55 10.45 -3.94
N LYS A 68 -12.64 9.95 -5.18
CA LYS A 68 -11.73 8.94 -5.74
C LYS A 68 -10.26 9.34 -5.64
N ASP A 69 -9.93 10.59 -5.96
CA ASP A 69 -8.57 11.11 -5.86
C ASP A 69 -8.01 11.00 -4.44
N LYS A 70 -8.85 11.26 -3.43
CA LYS A 70 -8.48 11.16 -2.01
C LYS A 70 -8.34 9.70 -1.56
N SER A 71 -9.25 8.81 -1.95
CA SER A 71 -9.18 7.39 -1.59
C SER A 71 -7.95 6.72 -2.23
N ILE A 72 -7.75 6.92 -3.54
CA ILE A 72 -6.60 6.38 -4.28
C ILE A 72 -5.29 6.89 -3.69
N LYS A 73 -5.18 8.19 -3.36
CA LYS A 73 -3.97 8.74 -2.74
C LYS A 73 -3.63 8.08 -1.40
N ASN A 74 -4.63 7.78 -0.58
CA ASN A 74 -4.43 7.10 0.71
C ASN A 74 -3.98 5.65 0.50
N ARG A 75 -4.66 4.89 -0.36
CA ARG A 75 -4.30 3.51 -0.71
C ARG A 75 -2.90 3.42 -1.35
N TYR A 76 -2.58 4.35 -2.24
CA TYR A 76 -1.26 4.46 -2.87
C TYR A 76 -0.13 4.53 -1.83
N LYS A 77 -0.30 5.36 -0.78
CA LYS A 77 0.70 5.46 0.29
C LYS A 77 0.90 4.11 0.99
N ILE A 78 -0.19 3.39 1.27
CA ILE A 78 -0.15 2.07 1.90
C ILE A 78 0.60 1.08 1.00
N PHE A 79 0.25 0.98 -0.28
CA PHE A 79 0.91 0.08 -1.22
C PHE A 79 2.39 0.43 -1.46
N PHE A 80 2.74 1.72 -1.44
CA PHE A 80 4.12 2.20 -1.58
C PHE A 80 5.00 1.82 -0.38
N ASP A 81 4.43 1.70 0.82
CA ASP A 81 5.17 1.24 2.00
C ASP A 81 5.21 -0.30 2.06
N MET A 82 4.09 -0.96 1.74
CA MET A 82 3.94 -2.42 1.82
C MET A 82 4.83 -3.16 0.82
N TYR A 83 4.85 -2.74 -0.44
CA TYR A 83 5.54 -3.47 -1.51
C TYR A 83 6.98 -3.03 -1.75
N LYS A 84 7.56 -2.25 -0.85
CA LYS A 84 8.92 -1.69 -1.04
C LYS A 84 9.99 -2.76 -1.24
N LYS A 85 9.80 -3.95 -0.66
CA LYS A 85 10.76 -5.07 -0.77
C LYS A 85 10.42 -6.07 -1.87
N TYR A 86 9.32 -5.85 -2.59
CA TYR A 86 8.86 -6.76 -3.63
C TYR A 86 9.70 -6.59 -4.90
N SER A 87 9.93 -7.70 -5.58
CA SER A 87 10.45 -7.79 -6.94
C SER A 87 9.37 -7.41 -7.95
N ARG A 88 9.78 -7.28 -9.22
CA ARG A 88 8.85 -6.98 -10.32
C ARG A 88 7.82 -8.11 -10.48
N GLU A 89 8.26 -9.34 -10.32
CA GLU A 89 7.48 -10.56 -10.53
C GLU A 89 6.45 -10.71 -9.42
N GLU A 90 6.84 -10.48 -8.16
CA GLU A 90 5.91 -10.43 -7.03
C GLU A 90 4.85 -9.33 -7.22
N LEU A 91 5.23 -8.12 -7.65
CA LEU A 91 4.28 -7.04 -7.94
C LEU A 91 3.31 -7.38 -9.09
N LYS A 92 3.78 -8.06 -10.13
CA LYS A 92 2.93 -8.51 -11.24
C LYS A 92 1.93 -9.56 -10.78
N GLU A 93 2.34 -10.47 -9.91
CA GLU A 93 1.46 -11.48 -9.33
C GLU A 93 0.38 -10.82 -8.45
N GLU A 94 0.75 -9.86 -7.61
CA GLU A 94 -0.21 -9.09 -6.79
C GLU A 94 -1.20 -8.32 -7.67
N LYS A 95 -0.72 -7.67 -8.73
CA LYS A 95 -1.60 -7.01 -9.70
C LYS A 95 -2.58 -7.98 -10.33
N LYS A 96 -2.13 -9.18 -10.71
CA LYS A 96 -2.99 -10.21 -11.29
C LYS A 96 -4.06 -10.64 -10.30
N LYS A 97 -3.71 -10.92 -9.05
CA LYS A 97 -4.66 -11.28 -7.98
C LYS A 97 -5.74 -10.21 -7.80
N LEU A 98 -5.34 -8.94 -7.77
CA LEU A 98 -6.30 -7.84 -7.67
C LEU A 98 -7.19 -7.71 -8.91
N LEU A 99 -6.66 -7.91 -10.11
CA LEU A 99 -7.47 -7.90 -11.34
C LEU A 99 -8.48 -9.05 -11.37
N ASP A 100 -8.07 -10.25 -10.96
CA ASP A 100 -8.98 -11.39 -10.84
C ASP A 100 -10.08 -11.10 -9.80
N ARG A 101 -9.70 -10.49 -8.65
CA ARG A 101 -10.67 -10.06 -7.63
C ARG A 101 -11.58 -8.94 -8.11
N LEU A 102 -11.09 -8.02 -8.93
CA LEU A 102 -11.88 -6.97 -9.56
C LEU A 102 -12.95 -7.55 -10.46
N GLU A 103 -12.64 -8.59 -11.24
CA GLU A 103 -13.65 -9.26 -12.07
C GLU A 103 -14.77 -9.85 -11.21
N ILE A 104 -14.41 -10.53 -10.11
CA ILE A 104 -15.38 -11.06 -9.14
C ILE A 104 -16.19 -9.91 -8.54
N SER A 105 -15.56 -8.79 -8.17
CA SER A 105 -16.23 -7.67 -7.52
C SER A 105 -17.34 -7.03 -8.37
N LYS A 106 -17.26 -7.13 -9.71
CA LYS A 106 -18.25 -6.52 -10.61
C LYS A 106 -19.66 -7.07 -10.40
N GLN A 107 -19.81 -8.29 -9.89
CA GLN A 107 -21.13 -8.86 -9.61
C GLN A 107 -21.89 -8.04 -8.57
N TYR A 108 -21.20 -7.48 -7.58
CA TYR A 108 -21.79 -6.71 -6.48
C TYR A 108 -22.16 -5.27 -6.85
N LYS A 109 -21.63 -4.75 -7.98
CA LYS A 109 -21.81 -3.34 -8.36
C LYS A 109 -23.28 -2.94 -8.57
N ASN A 110 -24.13 -3.89 -8.96
CA ASN A 110 -25.54 -3.67 -9.20
C ASN A 110 -26.44 -4.51 -8.27
N ASP A 111 -25.86 -5.10 -7.22
CA ASP A 111 -26.66 -5.81 -6.22
C ASP A 111 -27.52 -4.84 -5.42
N GLU A 112 -28.59 -5.37 -4.84
CA GLU A 112 -29.43 -4.60 -3.92
C GLU A 112 -28.61 -4.21 -2.68
N SER A 113 -28.91 -3.04 -2.11
CA SER A 113 -28.21 -2.56 -0.91
C SER A 113 -28.48 -3.51 0.27
N GLU A 114 -27.41 -3.97 0.90
CA GLU A 114 -27.47 -4.85 2.08
C GLU A 114 -26.94 -4.16 3.35
N ASP A 115 -27.45 -4.58 4.52
CA ASP A 115 -26.87 -4.20 5.83
C ASP A 115 -25.83 -5.25 6.23
N LEU A 116 -24.56 -4.88 6.08
CA LEU A 116 -23.41 -5.75 6.28
C LEU A 116 -23.06 -5.85 7.77
N GLU A 117 -22.70 -7.05 8.20
CA GLU A 117 -22.18 -7.31 9.54
C GLU A 117 -20.65 -7.21 9.58
N LEU A 118 -20.12 -6.54 10.60
CA LEU A 118 -18.68 -6.50 10.85
C LEU A 118 -18.27 -7.73 11.65
N VAL A 119 -17.65 -8.70 10.97
CA VAL A 119 -16.97 -9.82 11.64
C VAL A 119 -15.53 -9.39 11.92
N ILE A 120 -15.16 -9.24 13.18
CA ILE A 120 -13.79 -8.98 13.62
C ILE A 120 -13.23 -10.31 14.13
N GLU A 121 -12.28 -10.89 13.39
CA GLU A 121 -11.50 -12.06 13.81
C GLU A 121 -10.22 -11.68 14.56
#